data_AF-A0AAJ6YL11-F1
#
_entry.id   AF-A0AAJ6YL11-F1
#
_cell.length_a   1.000
_cell.length_b   1.000
_cell.length_c   1.000
_cell.angle_alpha   90.00
_cell.angle_beta   90.00
_cell.angle_gamma   90.00
#
_symmetry.space_group_name_H-M   'P 1'
#
loop_
_entity.id
_entity.type
_entity.pdbx_description
1 polymer ?
#
loop_
_entity_poly.entity_id
_entity_poly.type
_entity_poly.pdbx_seq_one_letter_code
_entity_poly.pdbx_strand_id
1 'polypeptide(L)'
;MSAKIYQSDQELEIKVKKATERISENMHIVANEPSLAFYRLQEHVRKAVPPMIEKRVEVLALRQQLLGHCYDIEYAISAIKSMEGATKSFSNTLELLKNAIFYKQQIKYEEQRRKKIEGNKESMYKRLSAHIPNLPDDISDVVRETANRVESIMNHARHSSSEGMRIN
;
A
#
# COMPACT_ATOMS: atom_id res chain seq x y z
N MET A 1 -40.12 -98.95 53.39
CA MET A 1 -39.71 -97.64 52.87
C MET A 1 -40.96 -96.90 52.43
N SER A 2 -41.45 -95.96 53.23
CA SER A 2 -42.68 -95.20 52.91
C SER A 2 -42.30 -93.99 52.06
N ALA A 3 -42.75 -93.96 50.80
CA ALA A 3 -42.58 -92.80 49.93
C ALA A 3 -43.40 -91.63 50.51
N LYS A 4 -42.73 -90.52 50.85
CA LYS A 4 -43.41 -89.28 51.20
C LYS A 4 -44.04 -88.74 49.92
N ILE A 5 -45.37 -88.87 49.81
CA ILE A 5 -46.16 -88.19 48.80
C ILE A 5 -46.06 -86.70 49.12
N TYR A 6 -45.40 -85.93 48.25
CA TYR A 6 -45.28 -84.48 48.39
C TYR A 6 -46.67 -83.87 48.17
N GLN A 7 -47.32 -83.43 49.26
CA GLN A 7 -48.49 -82.56 49.14
C GLN A 7 -48.00 -81.22 48.57
N SER A 8 -48.57 -80.81 47.44
CA SER A 8 -48.29 -79.51 46.84
C SER A 8 -48.67 -78.42 47.84
N ASP A 9 -47.68 -77.65 48.27
CA ASP A 9 -47.88 -76.47 49.10
C ASP A 9 -48.49 -75.37 48.22
N GLN A 10 -49.81 -75.22 48.34
CA GLN A 10 -50.58 -74.26 47.57
C GLN A 10 -50.14 -72.81 47.83
N GLU A 11 -49.64 -72.50 49.04
CA GLU A 11 -49.13 -71.18 49.36
C GLU A 11 -47.81 -70.90 48.62
N LEU A 12 -46.94 -71.91 48.55
CA LEU A 12 -45.69 -71.84 47.80
C LEU A 12 -45.95 -71.62 46.31
N GLU A 13 -46.87 -72.37 45.71
CA GLU A 13 -47.23 -72.23 44.29
C GLU A 13 -47.73 -70.83 43.96
N ILE A 14 -48.57 -70.24 44.82
CA ILE A 14 -49.07 -68.87 44.64
C ILE A 14 -47.91 -67.84 44.73
N LYS A 15 -46.98 -68.03 45.67
CA LYS A 15 -45.82 -67.14 45.82
C LYS A 15 -44.86 -67.24 44.62
N VAL A 16 -44.59 -68.46 44.15
CA VAL A 16 -43.73 -68.71 42.98
C VAL A 16 -44.35 -68.12 41.71
N LYS A 17 -45.66 -68.28 41.52
CA LYS A 17 -46.37 -67.68 40.39
C LYS A 17 -46.28 -66.15 40.41
N LYS A 18 -46.57 -65.52 41.56
CA LYS A 18 -46.45 -64.05 41.73
C LYS A 18 -45.02 -63.54 41.53
N ALA A 19 -44.02 -64.29 41.99
CA ALA A 19 -42.61 -63.92 41.80
C ALA A 19 -42.21 -64.00 40.32
N THR A 20 -42.62 -65.05 39.63
CA THR A 20 -42.35 -65.25 38.20
C THR A 20 -43.02 -64.16 37.35
N GLU A 21 -44.28 -63.82 37.63
CA GLU A 21 -45.00 -62.74 36.94
C GLU A 21 -44.29 -61.39 37.10
N ARG A 22 -43.86 -61.05 38.33
CA ARG A 22 -43.10 -59.81 38.61
C ARG A 22 -41.74 -59.78 37.91
N ILE A 23 -41.03 -60.90 37.87
CA ILE A 23 -39.74 -60.99 37.17
C ILE A 23 -39.95 -60.79 35.66
N SER A 24 -40.99 -61.41 35.09
CA SER A 24 -41.32 -61.27 33.67
C SER A 24 -41.69 -59.83 33.31
N GLU A 25 -42.52 -59.17 34.13
CA GLU A 25 -42.92 -57.77 33.92
C GLU A 25 -41.71 -56.83 34.01
N ASN A 26 -40.89 -56.97 35.05
CA ASN A 26 -39.67 -56.18 35.20
C ASN A 26 -38.68 -56.41 34.06
N MET A 27 -38.58 -57.64 33.54
CA MET A 27 -37.75 -57.92 32.37
C MET A 27 -38.25 -57.15 31.13
N HIS A 28 -39.56 -57.08 30.90
CA HIS A 28 -40.13 -56.32 29.80
C HIS A 28 -39.93 -54.81 29.95
N ILE A 29 -40.06 -54.28 31.17
CA ILE A 29 -39.77 -52.87 31.47
C ILE A 29 -38.29 -52.56 31.20
N VAL A 30 -37.39 -53.40 31.73
CA VAL A 30 -35.94 -53.24 31.57
C VAL A 30 -35.47 -53.50 30.14
N ALA A 31 -36.17 -54.30 29.32
CA ALA A 31 -35.77 -54.52 27.93
C ALA A 31 -36.21 -53.36 26.99
N ASN A 32 -37.35 -52.73 27.29
CA ASN A 32 -37.94 -51.71 26.41
C ASN A 32 -37.46 -50.28 26.70
N GLU A 33 -37.27 -49.91 27.97
CA GLU A 33 -36.81 -48.57 28.34
C GLU A 33 -35.39 -48.22 27.84
N PRO A 34 -34.36 -49.08 27.96
CA PRO A 34 -33.04 -48.76 27.41
C PRO A 34 -33.06 -48.75 25.87
N SER A 35 -33.84 -49.62 25.23
CA SER A 35 -34.00 -49.61 23.76
C SER A 35 -34.61 -48.30 23.28
N LEU A 36 -35.64 -47.80 23.97
CA LEU A 36 -36.26 -46.51 23.67
C LEU A 36 -35.32 -45.33 23.98
N ALA A 37 -34.53 -45.41 25.06
CA ALA A 37 -33.52 -44.41 25.39
C ALA A 37 -32.44 -44.32 24.31
N PHE A 38 -31.92 -45.46 23.82
CA PHE A 38 -30.95 -45.49 22.73
C PHE A 38 -31.54 -44.98 21.41
N TYR A 39 -32.79 -45.31 21.11
CA TYR A 39 -33.49 -44.76 19.93
C TYR A 39 -33.60 -43.24 20.00
N ARG A 40 -33.99 -42.68 21.16
CA ARG A 40 -34.06 -41.21 21.36
C ARG A 40 -32.68 -40.55 21.23
N LEU A 41 -31.63 -41.19 21.73
CA LEU A 41 -30.26 -40.70 21.58
C LEU A 41 -29.83 -40.70 20.11
N GLN A 42 -30.07 -41.81 19.40
CA GLN A 42 -29.78 -41.92 17.98
C GLN A 42 -30.51 -40.86 17.17
N GLU A 43 -31.79 -40.63 17.45
CA GLU A 43 -32.59 -39.65 16.76
C GLU A 43 -32.11 -38.21 17.05
N HIS A 44 -31.72 -37.92 18.29
CA HIS A 44 -31.10 -36.64 18.64
C HIS A 44 -29.78 -36.42 17.89
N VAL A 45 -28.87 -37.40 17.90
CA VAL A 45 -27.60 -37.33 17.15
C VAL A 45 -27.88 -37.09 15.67
N ARG A 46 -28.83 -37.83 15.08
CA ARG A 46 -29.21 -37.69 13.66
C ARG A 46 -29.78 -36.30 13.34
N LYS A 47 -30.49 -35.66 14.27
CA LYS A 47 -31.09 -34.33 14.08
C LYS A 47 -30.11 -33.19 14.38
N ALA A 48 -29.29 -33.32 15.42
CA ALA A 48 -28.46 -32.25 15.95
C ALA A 48 -27.09 -32.15 15.24
N VAL A 49 -26.50 -33.28 14.83
CA VAL A 49 -25.13 -33.29 14.29
C VAL A 49 -25.04 -32.69 12.88
N PRO A 50 -25.93 -32.98 11.91
CA PRO A 50 -25.84 -32.40 10.57
C PRO A 50 -25.81 -30.85 10.55
N PRO A 51 -26.77 -30.13 11.19
CA PRO A 51 -26.74 -28.66 11.18
C PRO A 51 -25.53 -28.11 11.96
N MET A 52 -25.03 -28.82 12.97
CA MET A 52 -23.81 -28.43 13.68
C MET A 52 -22.57 -28.51 12.77
N ILE A 53 -22.48 -29.54 11.91
CA ILE A 53 -21.40 -29.67 10.94
C ILE A 53 -21.49 -28.56 9.88
N GLU A 54 -22.68 -28.28 9.35
CA GLU A 54 -22.90 -27.18 8.40
C GLU A 54 -22.43 -25.84 8.97
N LYS A 55 -22.83 -25.54 10.22
CA LYS A 55 -22.38 -24.33 10.92
C LYS A 55 -20.87 -24.30 11.15
N ARG A 56 -20.27 -25.45 11.46
CA ARG A 56 -18.81 -25.54 11.59
C ARG A 56 -18.11 -25.21 10.26
N VAL A 57 -18.61 -25.71 9.13
CA VAL A 57 -18.05 -25.41 7.80
C VAL A 57 -18.19 -23.92 7.48
N GLU A 58 -19.35 -23.32 7.76
CA GLU A 58 -19.61 -21.88 7.59
C GLU A 58 -18.61 -21.03 8.40
N VAL A 59 -18.42 -21.36 9.69
CA VAL A 59 -17.46 -20.66 10.56
C VAL A 59 -16.02 -20.79 10.04
N LEU A 60 -15.63 -21.95 9.52
CA LEU A 60 -14.29 -22.14 8.94
C LEU A 60 -14.10 -21.30 7.68
N ALA A 61 -15.11 -21.19 6.82
CA ALA A 61 -15.06 -20.34 5.63
C ALA A 61 -14.93 -18.86 6.02
N LEU A 62 -15.74 -18.39 6.99
CA LEU A 62 -15.65 -17.02 7.51
C LEU A 62 -14.28 -16.73 8.13
N ARG A 63 -13.73 -17.69 8.89
CA ARG A 63 -12.38 -17.57 9.45
C ARG A 63 -11.34 -17.40 8.35
N GLN A 64 -11.42 -18.17 7.27
CA GLN A 64 -10.48 -18.06 6.16
C GLN A 64 -10.54 -16.69 5.47
N GLN A 65 -11.75 -16.15 5.28
CA GLN A 65 -11.94 -14.81 4.73
C GLN A 65 -11.38 -13.73 5.65
N LEU A 66 -11.65 -13.83 6.96
CA LEU A 66 -11.10 -12.91 7.95
C LEU A 66 -9.58 -12.89 7.93
N LEU A 67 -8.94 -14.07 7.87
CA LEU A 67 -7.48 -14.16 7.76
C LEU A 67 -6.97 -13.50 6.48
N GLY A 68 -7.64 -13.69 5.34
CA GLY A 68 -7.33 -12.97 4.10
C GLY A 68 -7.33 -11.46 4.28
N HIS A 69 -8.37 -10.91 4.90
CA HIS A 69 -8.44 -9.47 5.19
C HIS A 69 -7.37 -9.00 6.19
N CYS A 70 -7.02 -9.80 7.18
CA CYS A 70 -5.91 -9.47 8.08
C CYS A 70 -4.59 -9.35 7.29
N TYR A 71 -4.31 -10.24 6.35
CA TYR A 71 -3.12 -10.15 5.50
C TYR A 71 -3.15 -8.92 4.60
N ASP A 72 -4.29 -8.58 3.99
CA ASP A 72 -4.43 -7.37 3.18
C ASP A 72 -4.14 -6.10 4.00
N ILE A 73 -4.64 -6.05 5.24
CA ILE A 73 -4.40 -4.93 6.17
C ILE A 73 -2.91 -4.85 6.54
N GLU A 74 -2.29 -5.97 6.93
CA GLU A 74 -0.86 -6.00 7.26
C GLU A 74 0.01 -5.56 6.08
N TYR A 75 -0.37 -5.96 4.86
CA TYR A 75 0.27 -5.52 3.62
C TYR A 75 0.12 -4.02 3.41
N ALA A 76 -1.11 -3.47 3.54
CA ALA A 76 -1.36 -2.04 3.41
C ALA A 76 -0.58 -1.21 4.43
N ILE A 77 -0.52 -1.66 5.70
CA ILE A 77 0.27 -1.01 6.75
C ILE A 77 1.75 -1.01 6.38
N SER A 78 2.27 -2.13 5.87
CA SER A 78 3.67 -2.25 5.46
C SER A 78 3.99 -1.31 4.29
N ALA A 79 3.08 -1.18 3.32
CA ALA A 79 3.21 -0.23 2.23
C ALA A 79 3.26 1.22 2.73
N ILE A 80 2.37 1.62 3.63
CA ILE A 80 2.36 2.97 4.22
C ILE A 80 3.66 3.25 4.97
N LYS A 81 4.14 2.31 5.79
CA LYS A 81 5.42 2.46 6.50
C LYS A 81 6.59 2.62 5.54
N SER A 82 6.59 1.91 4.41
CA SER A 82 7.62 2.07 3.39
C SER A 82 7.59 3.45 2.73
N MET A 83 6.39 4.03 2.56
CA MET A 83 6.24 5.38 2.02
C MET A 83 6.77 6.46 2.98
N GLU A 84 6.62 6.26 4.30
CA GLU A 84 7.18 7.18 5.29
C GLU A 84 8.70 7.34 5.12
N GLY A 85 9.42 6.25 4.82
CA GLY A 85 10.84 6.28 4.50
C GLY A 85 11.20 7.08 3.24
N ALA A 86 10.28 7.20 2.27
CA ALA A 86 10.47 7.96 1.05
C ALA A 86 10.34 9.49 1.24
N THR A 87 9.83 9.95 2.39
CA THR A 87 9.62 11.38 2.70
C THR A 87 10.88 12.21 2.47
N LYS A 88 12.05 11.72 2.92
CA LYS A 88 13.33 12.43 2.74
C LYS A 88 13.69 12.63 1.27
N SER A 89 13.46 11.62 0.44
CA SER A 89 13.70 11.71 -1.01
C SER A 89 12.77 12.74 -1.67
N PHE A 90 11.50 12.79 -1.27
CA PHE A 90 10.56 13.80 -1.74
C PHE A 90 10.96 15.21 -1.28
N SER A 91 11.37 15.39 -0.02
CA SER A 91 11.86 16.68 0.49
C SER A 91 13.09 17.17 -0.28
N ASN A 92 14.07 16.29 -0.53
CA ASN A 92 15.26 16.63 -1.31
C ASN A 92 14.89 17.03 -2.74
N THR A 93 13.98 16.28 -3.38
CA THR A 93 13.49 16.59 -4.73
C THR A 93 12.81 17.96 -4.78
N LEU A 94 11.98 18.27 -3.77
CA LEU A 94 11.32 19.56 -3.65
C LEU A 94 12.33 20.71 -3.49
N GLU A 95 13.38 20.52 -2.70
CA GLU A 95 14.42 21.52 -2.50
C GLU A 95 15.21 21.78 -3.78
N LEU A 96 15.61 20.73 -4.51
CA LEU A 96 16.26 20.85 -5.81
C LEU A 96 15.38 21.60 -6.82
N LEU A 97 14.07 21.35 -6.83
CA LEU A 97 13.12 22.07 -7.70
C LEU A 97 13.02 23.55 -7.33
N LYS A 98 12.95 23.88 -6.03
CA LYS A 98 12.97 25.29 -5.57
C LYS A 98 14.25 25.99 -6.01
N ASN A 99 15.41 25.34 -5.85
CA ASN A 99 16.70 25.88 -6.26
C ASN A 99 16.76 26.08 -7.78
N ALA A 100 16.29 25.12 -8.58
CA ALA A 100 16.22 25.24 -10.03
C ALA A 100 15.34 26.42 -10.48
N ILE A 101 14.19 26.63 -9.83
CA ILE A 101 13.31 27.78 -10.10
C ILE A 101 14.01 29.09 -9.74
N PHE A 102 14.68 29.15 -8.59
CA PHE A 102 15.43 30.33 -8.16
C PHE A 102 16.54 30.68 -9.16
N TYR A 103 17.37 29.71 -9.55
CA TYR A 103 18.44 29.96 -10.53
C TYR A 103 17.89 30.36 -11.89
N LYS A 104 16.76 29.78 -12.33
CA LYS A 104 16.08 30.23 -13.56
C LYS A 104 15.65 31.69 -13.49
N GLN A 105 15.14 32.16 -12.34
CA GLN A 105 14.78 33.56 -12.16
C GLN A 105 16.02 34.46 -12.13
N GLN A 106 17.08 34.04 -11.44
CA GLN A 106 18.33 34.79 -11.37
C GLN A 106 18.97 34.96 -12.75
N ILE A 107 19.01 33.89 -13.56
CA ILE A 107 19.52 33.96 -14.93
C ILE A 107 18.67 34.91 -15.77
N LYS A 108 17.33 34.79 -15.72
CA LYS A 108 16.44 35.71 -16.45
C LYS A 108 16.64 37.17 -16.06
N TYR A 109 16.84 37.45 -14.77
CA TYR A 109 17.11 38.80 -14.28
C TYR A 109 18.44 39.34 -14.84
N GLU A 110 19.50 38.54 -14.76
CA GLU A 110 20.81 38.92 -15.31
C GLU A 110 20.78 39.10 -16.84
N GLU A 111 20.08 38.25 -17.57
CA GLU A 111 19.88 38.39 -19.02
C GLU A 111 19.15 39.69 -19.38
N GLN A 112 18.08 40.03 -18.65
CA GLN A 112 17.35 41.29 -18.86
C GLN A 112 18.24 42.50 -18.55
N ARG A 113 19.03 42.42 -17.47
CA ARG A 113 20.00 43.46 -17.11
C ARG A 113 21.07 43.64 -18.20
N ARG A 114 21.63 42.55 -18.71
CA ARG A 114 22.61 42.57 -19.82
C ARG A 114 22.02 43.17 -21.09
N LYS A 115 20.82 42.74 -21.51
CA LYS A 115 20.11 43.29 -22.67
C LYS A 115 19.88 44.80 -22.55
N LYS A 116 19.54 45.29 -21.34
CA LYS A 116 19.38 46.73 -21.10
C LYS A 116 20.71 47.49 -21.23
N ILE A 117 21.81 46.92 -20.74
CA ILE A 117 23.15 47.53 -20.84
C ILE A 117 23.64 47.53 -22.30
N GLU A 118 23.48 46.43 -23.03
CA GLU A 118 23.86 46.35 -24.45
C GLU A 118 23.00 47.28 -25.32
N GLY A 119 21.68 47.29 -25.14
CA GLY A 119 20.81 48.23 -25.84
C GLY A 119 21.15 49.70 -25.55
N ASN A 120 21.59 50.02 -24.32
CA ASN A 120 22.02 51.37 -23.97
C ASN A 120 23.37 51.74 -24.61
N LYS A 121 24.31 50.79 -24.72
CA LYS A 121 25.56 50.98 -25.46
C LYS A 121 25.30 51.20 -26.94
N GLU A 122 24.47 50.37 -27.56
CA GLU A 122 24.11 50.51 -28.98
C GLU A 122 23.40 51.85 -29.26
N SER A 123 22.52 52.29 -28.36
CA SER A 123 21.92 53.62 -28.41
C SER A 123 22.96 54.74 -28.28
N MET A 124 23.92 54.62 -27.37
CA MET A 124 25.04 55.56 -27.22
C MET A 124 25.92 55.63 -28.46
N TYR A 125 26.30 54.49 -29.05
CA TYR A 125 27.06 54.44 -30.29
C TYR A 125 26.29 55.04 -31.47
N LYS A 126 24.98 54.79 -31.60
CA LYS A 126 24.13 55.45 -32.62
C LYS A 126 24.06 56.96 -32.42
N ARG A 127 23.90 57.44 -31.18
CA ARG A 127 23.83 58.89 -30.89
C ARG A 127 25.16 59.60 -31.15
N LEU A 128 26.28 58.99 -30.77
CA LEU A 128 27.61 59.52 -31.03
C LEU A 128 27.95 59.50 -32.53
N SER A 129 27.64 58.40 -33.23
CA SER A 129 27.85 58.27 -34.67
C SER A 129 27.06 59.31 -35.47
N ALA A 130 25.86 59.68 -35.04
CA ALA A 130 25.05 60.70 -35.70
C ALA A 130 25.62 62.14 -35.59
N HIS A 131 26.59 62.39 -34.71
CA HIS A 131 27.22 63.70 -34.50
C HIS A 131 28.67 63.78 -35.00
N ILE A 132 29.19 62.72 -35.64
CA ILE A 132 30.47 62.80 -36.34
C ILE A 132 30.18 63.53 -37.66
N PRO A 133 30.72 64.76 -37.88
CA PRO A 133 30.54 65.45 -39.16
C PRO A 133 31.16 64.59 -40.27
N ASN A 134 30.57 64.59 -41.47
CA ASN A 134 31.12 63.87 -42.62
C ASN A 134 32.61 64.21 -42.78
N LEU A 135 33.49 63.28 -42.35
CA LEU A 135 34.91 63.38 -42.62
C LEU A 135 35.11 63.22 -44.14
N PRO A 136 36.12 63.86 -44.74
CA PRO A 136 36.51 63.63 -46.12
C PRO A 136 36.64 62.12 -46.39
N ASP A 137 36.15 61.66 -47.54
CA ASP A 137 36.01 60.22 -47.87
C ASP A 137 37.32 59.41 -47.65
N ASP A 138 38.48 60.02 -47.88
CA ASP A 138 39.80 59.39 -47.70
C ASP A 138 40.17 59.05 -46.23
N ILE A 139 39.55 59.71 -45.24
CA ILE A 139 39.82 59.46 -43.81
C ILE A 139 38.73 58.57 -43.20
N SER A 140 37.52 58.61 -43.74
CA SER A 140 36.37 57.82 -43.27
C SER A 140 36.63 56.32 -43.33
N ASP A 141 37.22 55.83 -44.43
CA ASP A 141 37.53 54.41 -44.58
C ASP A 141 38.62 53.93 -43.62
N VAL A 142 39.63 54.77 -43.34
CA VAL A 142 40.68 54.46 -42.37
C VAL A 142 40.12 54.37 -40.96
N VAL A 143 39.23 55.31 -40.59
CA VAL A 143 38.57 55.30 -39.27
C VAL A 143 37.61 54.12 -39.14
N ARG A 144 36.86 53.78 -40.19
CA ARG A 144 35.93 52.65 -40.22
C ARG A 144 36.66 51.30 -40.15
N GLU A 145 37.76 51.15 -40.90
CA GLU A 145 38.62 49.96 -40.83
C GLU A 145 39.24 49.81 -39.45
N THR A 146 39.73 50.91 -38.87
CA THR A 146 40.30 50.93 -37.52
C THR A 146 39.25 50.57 -36.46
N ALA A 147 38.04 51.12 -36.57
CA ALA A 147 36.93 50.78 -35.68
C ALA A 147 36.55 49.29 -35.76
N ASN A 148 36.44 48.74 -36.97
CA ASN A 148 36.15 47.32 -37.19
C ASN A 148 37.27 46.41 -36.64
N ARG A 149 38.54 46.82 -36.78
CA ARG A 149 39.69 46.09 -36.21
C ARG A 149 39.65 46.10 -34.68
N VAL A 150 39.38 47.25 -34.08
CA VAL A 150 39.30 47.40 -32.62
C VAL A 150 38.12 46.60 -32.07
N GLU A 151 36.98 46.60 -32.75
CA GLU A 151 35.81 45.81 -32.36
C GLU A 151 36.06 44.30 -32.46
N SER A 152 36.76 43.84 -33.51
CA SER A 152 37.20 42.45 -33.65
C SER A 152 38.14 42.02 -32.52
N ILE A 153 39.12 42.86 -32.17
CA ILE A 153 40.06 42.61 -31.06
C ILE A 153 39.32 42.56 -29.71
N MET A 154 38.38 43.47 -29.47
CA MET A 154 37.58 43.48 -28.23
C MET A 154 36.66 42.27 -28.10
N ASN A 155 36.06 41.81 -29.19
CA ASN A 155 35.25 40.59 -29.20
C ASN A 155 36.10 39.34 -28.96
N HIS A 156 37.28 39.25 -29.56
CA HIS A 156 38.24 38.17 -29.28
C HIS A 156 38.69 38.16 -27.81
N ALA A 157 38.98 39.33 -27.23
CA ALA A 157 39.35 39.45 -25.82
C ALA A 157 38.22 38.98 -24.89
N ARG A 158 36.96 39.36 -25.18
CA ARG A 158 35.78 38.94 -24.40
C ARG A 158 35.55 37.43 -24.40
N HIS A 159 35.80 36.74 -25.52
CA HIS A 159 35.67 35.29 -25.58
C HIS A 159 36.80 34.57 -24.84
N SER A 160 38.05 35.07 -24.93
CA SER A 160 39.21 34.50 -24.23
C SER A 160 39.11 34.55 -22.70
N SER A 161 38.49 35.60 -22.14
CA SER A 161 38.28 35.73 -20.69
C SER A 161 37.22 34.76 -20.13
N SER A 162 36.38 34.16 -20.99
CA SER A 162 35.33 33.22 -20.55
C SER A 162 35.83 31.76 -20.43
N GLU A 163 36.90 31.39 -21.14
CA GLU A 163 37.48 30.03 -21.08
C GLU A 163 38.42 29.82 -19.88
N GLY A 164 39.00 30.88 -19.31
CA GLY A 164 39.92 30.78 -18.16
C GLY A 164 39.29 30.51 -16.79
N MET A 165 37.96 30.50 -16.66
CA MET A 165 37.25 30.37 -15.38
C MET A 165 36.55 29.01 -15.20
N ARG A 166 36.83 28.01 -16.05
CA ARG A 166 36.23 26.66 -15.98
C ARG A 166 37.13 25.59 -15.36
N ILE A 167 38.26 25.98 -14.76
CA ILE A 167 39.19 25.05 -14.11
C ILE A 167 39.53 25.58 -12.72
N ASN A 168 38.65 25.31 -11.76
CA ASN A 168 38.91 25.05 -10.33
C ASN A 168 37.58 24.76 -9.63
#